data_AF-A0A1L9S401-F1
#
_entry.id   AF-A0A1L9S401-F1
#
_cell.length_a   1.000
_cell.length_b   1.000
_cell.length_c   1.000
_cell.angle_alpha   90.00
_cell.angle_beta   90.00
_cell.angle_gamma   90.00
#
_symmetry.space_group_name_H-M   'P 1'
#
loop_
_entity.id
_entity.type
_entity.pdbx_description
1 polymer ?
#
loop_
_entity_poly.entity_id
_entity_poly.type
_entity_poly.pdbx_seq_one_letter_code
_entity_poly.pdbx_strand_id
1 'polypeptide(L)'
;MWDVGSKVDITQYQEVSRRIAVFRIWFTNKYMHTDSRPSIFILPISEVAPNYRDVYPGVPKEPSTGLRTTYLSPALGAPELAIPIGQLPYQSRITRKTESLPVLAALMSPPGSDLDLVRIALEYLEKIPLPTKVHTGKLMFSGIASVSEGPLPL
;
A
#
# COMPACT_ATOMS: atom_id res chain seq x y z
N MET A 1 -9.31 3.71 -21.71
CA MET A 1 -9.11 2.51 -20.86
C MET A 1 -10.04 1.37 -21.25
N TRP A 2 -11.36 1.55 -21.25
CA TRP A 2 -12.32 0.51 -21.71
C TRP A 2 -12.09 0.09 -23.18
N ASP A 3 -11.82 1.03 -24.07
CA ASP A 3 -11.49 0.76 -25.48
C ASP A 3 -10.20 -0.08 -25.66
N VAL A 4 -9.24 0.05 -24.73
CA VAL A 4 -8.03 -0.79 -24.75
C VAL A 4 -8.40 -2.21 -24.30
N GLY A 5 -9.18 -2.33 -23.23
CA GLY A 5 -9.64 -3.63 -22.72
C GLY A 5 -10.54 -4.38 -23.70
N SER A 6 -11.40 -3.69 -24.46
CA SER A 6 -12.28 -4.31 -25.45
C SER A 6 -11.55 -4.88 -26.67
N LYS A 7 -10.29 -4.49 -26.87
CA LYS A 7 -9.42 -4.99 -27.95
C LYS A 7 -8.61 -6.22 -27.54
N VAL A 8 -8.68 -6.65 -26.28
CA VAL A 8 -7.95 -7.82 -25.80
C VAL A 8 -8.67 -9.09 -26.24
N ASP A 9 -8.00 -9.93 -27.02
CA ASP A 9 -8.52 -11.24 -27.42
C ASP A 9 -8.22 -12.34 -26.37
N ILE A 10 -8.83 -13.51 -26.55
CA ILE A 10 -8.69 -14.63 -25.62
C ILE A 10 -7.25 -15.17 -25.53
N THR A 11 -6.50 -15.14 -26.63
CA THR A 11 -5.11 -15.62 -26.66
C THR A 11 -4.19 -14.68 -25.90
N GLN A 12 -4.37 -13.37 -26.08
CA GLN A 12 -3.67 -12.34 -25.32
C GLN A 12 -3.98 -12.43 -23.83
N TYR A 13 -5.25 -12.60 -23.47
CA TYR A 13 -5.67 -12.80 -22.09
C TYR A 13 -4.98 -14.02 -21.46
N GLN A 14 -5.03 -15.17 -22.14
CA GLN A 14 -4.41 -16.41 -21.67
C GLN A 14 -2.90 -16.27 -21.48
N GLU A 15 -2.20 -15.62 -22.41
CA GLU A 15 -0.76 -15.39 -22.30
C GLU A 15 -0.41 -14.49 -21.12
N VAL A 16 -1.18 -13.42 -20.89
CA VAL A 16 -0.97 -12.54 -19.73
C VAL A 16 -1.25 -13.30 -18.42
N SER A 17 -2.33 -14.07 -18.34
CA SER A 17 -2.62 -14.90 -17.16
C SER A 17 -1.49 -15.90 -16.89
N ARG A 18 -0.94 -16.54 -17.94
CA ARG A 18 0.20 -17.46 -17.82
C ARG A 18 1.44 -16.74 -17.27
N ARG A 19 1.74 -15.53 -17.74
CA ARG A 19 2.87 -14.73 -17.24
C ARG A 19 2.70 -14.33 -15.78
N ILE A 20 1.49 -13.93 -15.37
CA ILE A 20 1.18 -13.63 -13.97
C ILE A 20 1.39 -14.89 -13.10
N ALA A 21 0.96 -16.06 -13.57
CA ALA A 21 1.17 -17.31 -12.84
C ALA A 21 2.66 -17.66 -12.67
N VAL A 22 3.47 -17.51 -13.73
CA VAL A 22 4.93 -17.71 -13.65
C VAL A 22 5.57 -16.74 -12.65
N PHE A 23 5.21 -15.46 -12.73
CA PHE A 23 5.69 -14.45 -11.79
C PHE A 23 5.31 -14.78 -10.34
N ARG A 24 4.06 -15.19 -10.11
CA ARG A 24 3.56 -15.58 -8.78
C ARG A 24 4.40 -16.72 -8.19
N ILE A 25 4.55 -17.82 -8.94
CA ILE A 25 5.32 -18.99 -8.47
C ILE A 25 6.76 -18.59 -8.14
N TRP A 26 7.40 -17.84 -9.03
CA TRP A 26 8.77 -17.37 -8.81
C TRP A 26 8.90 -16.50 -7.55
N PHE A 27 8.03 -15.48 -7.40
CA PHE A 27 8.11 -14.55 -6.29
C PHE A 27 7.85 -15.24 -4.95
N THR A 28 6.81 -16.08 -4.90
CA THR A 28 6.45 -16.82 -3.69
C THR A 28 7.60 -17.73 -3.24
N ASN A 29 8.18 -18.49 -4.16
CA ASN A 29 9.30 -19.39 -3.84
C ASN A 29 10.57 -18.62 -3.44
N LYS A 30 10.86 -17.50 -4.12
CA LYS A 30 12.12 -16.78 -3.95
C LYS A 30 12.15 -15.88 -2.71
N TYR A 31 11.03 -15.22 -2.39
CA TYR A 31 10.99 -14.17 -1.38
C TYR A 31 10.02 -14.43 -0.23
N MET A 32 8.91 -15.13 -0.48
CA MET A 32 7.90 -15.34 0.57
C MET A 32 8.22 -16.53 1.47
N HIS A 33 8.96 -17.53 0.96
CA HIS A 33 9.38 -18.72 1.71
C HIS A 33 8.22 -19.42 2.44
N THR A 34 7.11 -19.65 1.74
CA THR A 34 5.87 -20.25 2.28
C THR A 34 6.09 -21.55 3.05
N ASP A 35 7.11 -22.32 2.70
CA ASP A 35 7.35 -23.67 3.23
C ASP A 35 8.26 -23.68 4.47
N SER A 36 8.70 -22.51 4.96
CA SER A 36 9.61 -22.43 6.11
C SER A 36 9.29 -21.26 7.04
N ARG A 37 9.97 -20.12 6.86
CA ARG A 37 9.79 -18.89 7.63
C ARG A 37 9.13 -17.84 6.74
N PRO A 38 7.78 -17.71 6.81
CA PRO A 38 7.06 -16.78 5.95
C PRO A 38 7.53 -15.35 6.19
N SER A 39 7.77 -14.62 5.11
CA SER A 39 8.23 -13.23 5.16
C SER A 39 7.07 -12.24 5.17
N ILE A 40 7.21 -11.18 5.97
CA ILE A 40 6.32 -10.02 5.94
C ILE A 40 6.99 -8.91 5.14
N PHE A 41 6.24 -8.32 4.21
CA PHE A 41 6.68 -7.22 3.37
C PHE A 41 6.06 -5.93 3.89
N ILE A 42 6.87 -4.87 3.96
CA ILE A 42 6.42 -3.51 4.26
C ILE A 42 6.54 -2.71 2.97
N LEU A 43 5.41 -2.26 2.43
CA LEU A 43 5.31 -1.60 1.14
C LEU A 43 4.81 -0.16 1.28
N PRO A 44 5.36 0.79 0.52
CA PRO A 44 4.75 2.12 0.40
C PRO A 44 3.43 2.01 -0.40
N ILE A 45 2.38 2.64 0.12
CA ILE A 45 1.04 2.64 -0.51
C ILE A 45 0.95 3.73 -1.57
N SER A 46 1.29 4.96 -1.20
CA SER A 46 1.27 6.11 -2.10
C SER A 46 2.27 7.16 -1.63
N GLU A 47 2.54 8.10 -2.52
CA GLU A 47 3.13 9.37 -2.14
C GLU A 47 2.25 10.08 -1.10
N VAL A 48 2.87 10.67 -0.09
CA VAL A 48 2.18 11.45 0.94
C VAL A 48 2.09 12.89 0.46
N ALA A 49 1.07 13.17 -0.34
CA ALA A 49 0.81 14.50 -0.88
C ALA A 49 -0.70 14.84 -0.86
N PRO A 50 -1.08 16.13 -0.76
CA PRO A 50 -2.48 16.52 -0.82
C PRO A 50 -3.09 16.21 -2.19
N ASN A 51 -4.18 15.44 -2.21
CA ASN A 51 -4.97 15.21 -3.41
C ASN A 51 -6.21 16.12 -3.41
N TYR A 52 -6.12 17.23 -4.14
CA TYR A 52 -7.15 18.25 -4.17
C TYR A 52 -8.27 17.94 -5.17
N ARG A 53 -9.53 18.01 -4.72
CA ARG A 53 -10.70 17.70 -5.56
C ARG A 53 -10.97 18.68 -6.70
N ASP A 54 -10.43 19.89 -6.61
CA ASP A 54 -10.50 20.91 -7.68
C ASP A 54 -9.38 20.74 -8.73
N VAL A 55 -8.51 19.74 -8.59
CA VAL A 55 -7.53 19.36 -9.61
C VAL A 55 -8.07 18.18 -10.40
N TYR A 56 -8.31 18.38 -11.69
CA TYR A 56 -8.61 17.27 -12.59
C TYR A 56 -7.32 16.52 -12.93
N PRO A 57 -7.19 15.23 -12.58
CA PRO A 57 -5.97 14.46 -12.84
C PRO A 57 -5.75 14.12 -14.32
N GLY A 58 -6.68 14.51 -15.20
CA GLY A 58 -6.66 14.11 -16.60
C GLY A 58 -7.22 12.71 -16.82
N VAL A 59 -7.45 12.37 -18.09
CA VAL A 59 -7.67 10.98 -18.51
C VAL A 59 -6.30 10.35 -18.74
N PRO A 60 -5.98 9.20 -18.13
CA PRO A 60 -4.79 8.45 -18.49
C PRO A 60 -4.82 8.13 -19.99
N LYS A 61 -3.87 8.69 -20.75
CA LYS A 61 -3.79 8.48 -22.20
C LYS A 61 -3.24 7.10 -22.55
N GLU A 62 -2.35 6.58 -21.71
CA GLU A 62 -1.72 5.28 -21.87
C GLU A 62 -1.89 4.44 -20.60
N PRO A 63 -1.91 3.10 -20.71
CA PRO A 63 -1.80 2.23 -19.55
C PRO A 63 -0.54 2.54 -18.76
N SER A 64 -0.63 2.57 -17.44
CA SER A 64 0.56 2.68 -16.59
C SER A 64 1.45 1.45 -16.80
N THR A 65 2.68 1.66 -17.28
CA THR A 65 3.67 0.59 -17.42
C THR A 65 4.38 0.34 -16.10
N GLY A 66 4.68 -0.93 -15.81
CA GLY A 66 5.43 -1.35 -14.63
C GLY A 66 4.57 -1.84 -13.47
N LEU A 67 5.22 -2.45 -12.48
CA LEU A 67 4.56 -3.00 -11.31
C LEU A 67 4.50 -1.92 -10.21
N ARG A 68 3.32 -1.34 -10.02
CA ARG A 68 3.05 -0.52 -8.82
C ARG A 68 3.02 -1.44 -7.61
N THR A 69 3.48 -0.95 -6.46
CA THR A 69 3.46 -1.71 -5.19
C THR A 69 2.05 -2.25 -4.88
N THR A 70 1.03 -1.45 -5.13
CA THR A 70 -0.39 -1.82 -4.93
C THR A 70 -0.92 -2.89 -5.91
N TYR A 71 -0.16 -3.26 -6.94
CA TYR A 71 -0.50 -4.37 -7.85
C TYR A 71 0.20 -5.68 -7.48
N LEU A 72 1.11 -5.66 -6.51
CA LEU A 72 1.86 -6.84 -6.11
C LEU A 72 0.96 -7.86 -5.41
N SER A 73 0.23 -7.45 -4.37
CA SER A 73 -0.62 -8.39 -3.60
C SER A 73 -1.71 -9.06 -4.44
N PRO A 74 -2.44 -8.38 -5.36
CA PRO A 74 -3.44 -9.06 -6.20
C PRO A 74 -2.79 -10.00 -7.22
N ALA A 75 -1.63 -9.64 -7.76
CA ALA A 75 -0.90 -10.50 -8.69
C ALA A 75 -0.45 -11.80 -7.99
N LEU A 76 -0.03 -11.71 -6.74
CA LEU A 76 0.42 -12.85 -5.94
C LEU A 76 -0.72 -13.64 -5.30
N GLY A 77 -1.93 -13.08 -5.20
CA GLY A 77 -3.01 -13.66 -4.40
C GLY A 77 -2.69 -13.63 -2.90
N ALA A 78 -1.94 -12.62 -2.47
CA ALA A 78 -1.46 -12.43 -1.12
C ALA A 78 -2.36 -11.45 -0.35
N PRO A 79 -2.59 -11.65 0.95
CA PRO A 79 -3.24 -10.65 1.78
C PRO A 79 -2.35 -9.41 1.97
N GLU A 80 -2.99 -8.24 1.99
CA GLU A 80 -2.35 -6.93 2.24
C GLU A 80 -3.23 -6.10 3.20
N LEU A 81 -2.61 -5.50 4.20
CA LEU A 81 -3.24 -4.67 5.21
C LEU A 81 -2.54 -3.31 5.29
N ALA A 82 -3.27 -2.24 5.00
CA ALA A 82 -2.80 -0.88 5.22
C ALA A 82 -2.88 -0.53 6.71
N ILE A 83 -1.75 -0.22 7.34
CA ILE A 83 -1.66 0.22 8.72
C ILE A 83 -1.27 1.70 8.81
N PRO A 84 -1.87 2.46 9.74
CA PRO A 84 -1.49 3.84 9.97
C PRO A 84 -0.17 3.90 10.75
N ILE A 85 0.80 4.65 10.23
CA ILE A 85 2.13 4.77 10.82
C ILE A 85 2.49 6.20 11.23
N GLY A 86 1.65 7.18 10.88
CA GLY A 86 1.87 8.57 11.24
C GLY A 86 0.91 9.52 10.56
N GLN A 87 1.16 10.80 10.76
CA GLN A 87 0.49 11.88 10.03
C GLN A 87 1.45 13.05 9.84
N LEU A 88 1.42 13.70 8.68
CA LEU A 88 2.32 14.82 8.34
C LEU A 88 1.54 16.13 8.17
N PRO A 89 2.01 17.25 8.73
CA PRO A 89 1.37 18.54 8.50
C PRO A 89 1.62 19.02 7.07
N TYR A 90 0.64 19.69 6.47
CA TYR A 90 0.78 20.39 5.20
C TYR A 90 0.00 21.71 5.21
N GLN A 91 0.40 22.67 4.38
CA GLN A 91 -0.35 23.92 4.20
C GLN A 91 -1.41 23.75 3.13
N SER A 92 -2.68 23.87 3.51
CA SER A 92 -3.80 23.75 2.58
C SER A 92 -3.97 25.01 1.75
N ARG A 93 -3.90 24.89 0.42
CA ARG A 93 -4.18 26.04 -0.48
C ARG A 93 -5.64 26.47 -0.48
N ILE A 94 -6.57 25.59 -0.08
CA ILE A 94 -8.01 25.87 -0.06
C ILE A 94 -8.39 26.59 1.24
N THR A 95 -7.99 26.06 2.40
CA THR A 95 -8.39 26.63 3.69
C THR A 95 -7.39 27.63 4.25
N ARG A 96 -6.18 27.69 3.68
CA ARG A 96 -5.03 28.46 4.17
C ARG A 96 -4.62 28.14 5.61
N LYS A 97 -4.92 26.92 6.05
CA LYS A 97 -4.58 26.42 7.38
C LYS A 97 -3.64 25.23 7.26
N THR A 98 -2.87 24.99 8.31
CA THR A 98 -2.17 23.72 8.49
C THR A 98 -3.19 22.61 8.68
N GLU A 99 -3.13 21.61 7.82
CA GLU A 99 -3.91 20.39 7.86
C GLU A 99 -2.97 19.17 7.98
N SER A 100 -3.50 17.96 8.13
CA SER A 100 -2.70 16.75 8.36
C SER A 100 -3.02 15.68 7.33
N LEU A 101 -1.98 15.11 6.72
CA LEU A 101 -2.07 13.97 5.81
C LEU A 101 -1.81 12.67 6.57
N PRO A 102 -2.61 11.62 6.33
CA PRO A 102 -2.32 10.29 6.85
C PRO A 102 -1.06 9.71 6.21
N VAL A 103 -0.21 9.08 7.02
CA VAL A 103 0.91 8.25 6.53
C VAL A 103 0.60 6.80 6.82
N LEU A 104 0.57 5.99 5.76
CA LEU A 104 0.21 4.58 5.82
C LEU A 104 1.35 3.73 5.25
N ALA A 105 1.55 2.54 5.82
CA ALA A 105 2.34 1.47 5.22
C ALA A 105 1.45 0.26 4.95
N ALA A 106 1.72 -0.49 3.89
CA ALA A 106 1.06 -1.75 3.63
C ALA A 106 1.91 -2.89 4.18
N LEU A 107 1.31 -3.74 5.01
CA LEU A 107 1.87 -5.03 5.39
C LEU A 107 1.30 -6.09 4.44
N MET A 108 2.16 -6.90 3.83
CA MET A 108 1.75 -8.02 2.98
C MET A 108 2.41 -9.30 3.47
N SER A 109 1.68 -10.40 3.48
CA SER A 109 2.18 -11.73 3.87
C SER A 109 1.84 -12.77 2.81
N PRO A 110 2.33 -14.02 2.92
CA PRO A 110 2.10 -15.01 1.87
C PRO A 110 0.62 -15.42 1.72
N PRO A 111 0.20 -15.96 0.57
CA PRO A 111 -1.17 -16.43 0.36
C PRO A 111 -1.65 -17.39 1.46
N GLY A 112 -2.88 -17.19 1.95
CA GLY A 112 -3.49 -18.02 3.00
C GLY A 112 -3.10 -17.66 4.43
N SER A 113 -2.38 -16.55 4.65
CA SER A 113 -1.94 -16.09 5.99
C SER A 113 -2.71 -14.88 6.52
N ASP A 114 -3.93 -14.65 6.03
CA ASP A 114 -4.75 -13.47 6.35
C ASP A 114 -4.91 -13.22 7.86
N LEU A 115 -5.23 -14.27 8.63
CA LEU A 115 -5.40 -14.17 10.08
C LEU A 115 -4.07 -13.87 10.80
N ASP A 116 -2.97 -14.46 10.33
CA ASP A 116 -1.64 -14.22 10.90
C ASP A 116 -1.17 -12.79 10.63
N LEU A 117 -1.45 -12.26 9.44
CA LEU A 117 -1.16 -10.86 9.10
C LEU A 117 -1.86 -9.89 10.04
N VAL A 118 -3.15 -10.10 10.28
CA VAL A 118 -3.94 -9.26 11.20
C VAL A 118 -3.38 -9.36 12.62
N ARG A 119 -3.06 -10.58 13.08
CA ARG A 119 -2.47 -10.79 14.41
C ARG A 119 -1.13 -10.09 14.57
N ILE A 120 -0.22 -10.26 13.61
CA ILE A 120 1.10 -9.62 13.60
C ILE A 120 0.96 -8.11 13.60
N ALA A 121 0.05 -7.55 12.80
CA ALA A 121 -0.20 -6.12 12.75
C ALA A 121 -0.66 -5.57 14.11
N LEU A 122 -1.61 -6.25 14.76
CA LEU A 122 -2.09 -5.87 16.09
C LEU A 122 -0.98 -5.95 17.14
N GLU A 123 -0.28 -7.08 17.21
CA GLU A 123 0.82 -7.28 18.16
C GLU A 123 1.93 -6.25 17.96
N TYR A 124 2.23 -5.87 16.72
CA TYR A 124 3.23 -4.86 16.42
C TYR A 124 2.77 -3.47 16.86
N LEU A 125 1.55 -3.06 16.51
CA LEU A 125 0.98 -1.77 16.91
C LEU A 125 0.85 -1.63 18.43
N GLU A 126 0.60 -2.72 19.17
CA GLU A 126 0.55 -2.71 20.64
C GLU A 126 1.93 -2.56 21.28
N LYS A 127 3.00 -2.99 20.61
CA LYS A 127 4.38 -2.96 21.14
C LYS A 127 5.11 -1.64 20.87
N ILE A 128 4.63 -0.85 19.92
CA ILE A 128 5.24 0.42 19.53
C ILE A 128 4.34 1.58 19.95
N PRO A 129 4.86 2.80 20.09
CA PRO A 129 4.06 3.96 20.49
C PRO A 129 3.17 4.50 19.35
N LEU A 130 2.60 3.61 18.52
CA LEU A 130 1.62 3.96 17.50
C LEU A 130 0.21 3.61 17.99
N PRO A 131 -0.78 4.49 17.82
CA PRO A 131 -2.15 4.16 18.19
C PRO A 131 -2.72 3.01 17.36
N THR A 132 -3.35 2.03 18.03
CA THR A 132 -4.12 0.93 17.39
C THR A 132 -5.48 1.37 16.85
N LYS A 133 -5.87 2.62 17.11
CA LYS A 133 -7.13 3.22 16.69
C LYS A 133 -6.85 4.55 16.00
N VAL A 134 -7.60 4.80 14.93
CA VAL A 134 -7.61 6.10 14.24
C VAL A 134 -8.85 6.88 14.59
N HIS A 135 -8.74 8.20 14.61
CA HIS A 135 -9.90 9.09 14.72
C HIS A 135 -10.53 9.34 13.36
N THR A 136 -11.78 9.79 13.40
CA THR A 136 -12.48 10.33 12.23
C THR A 136 -12.23 11.84 12.09
N GLY A 137 -12.38 12.37 10.88
CA GLY A 137 -12.27 13.80 10.61
C GLY A 137 -10.86 14.24 10.21
N LYS A 138 -10.39 15.37 10.77
CA LYS A 138 -9.17 16.07 10.31
C LYS A 138 -7.86 15.38 10.73
N LEU A 139 -7.85 14.70 11.88
CA LEU A 139 -6.65 14.11 12.47
C LEU A 139 -6.83 12.61 12.56
N MET A 140 -5.80 11.85 12.17
CA MET A 140 -5.76 10.40 12.33
C MET A 140 -5.44 10.02 13.78
N PHE A 141 -4.56 10.78 14.43
CA PHE A 141 -4.14 10.58 15.82
C PHE A 141 -4.35 11.85 16.66
N SER A 142 -4.65 11.65 17.95
CA SER A 142 -4.73 12.74 18.94
C SER A 142 -3.33 13.29 19.20
N GLY A 143 -2.97 14.36 18.49
CA GLY A 143 -1.66 15.01 18.56
C GLY A 143 -0.86 14.87 17.26
N ILE A 144 0.01 15.85 16.99
CA ILE A 144 1.01 15.71 15.94
C ILE A 144 2.07 14.80 16.55
N ALA A 145 2.11 13.52 16.17
CA ALA A 145 3.34 12.76 16.36
C ALA A 145 4.39 13.46 15.50
N SER A 146 5.10 14.42 16.08
CA SER A 146 6.34 14.93 15.53
C SER A 146 7.24 13.71 15.43
N VAL A 147 7.41 13.17 14.23
CA VAL A 147 8.58 12.35 13.95
C VAL A 147 9.74 13.25 14.29
N SER A 148 10.36 13.04 15.45
CA SER A 148 11.58 13.76 15.80
C SER A 148 12.56 13.49 14.67
N GLU A 149 13.12 14.54 14.08
CA GLU A 149 14.28 14.46 13.21
C GLU A 149 15.47 13.90 14.02
N GLY A 150 15.42 12.62 14.34
CA GLY A 150 16.59 11.85 14.72
C GLY A 150 17.23 11.33 13.44
N PRO A 151 18.56 11.41 13.27
CA PRO A 151 19.22 10.82 12.12
C PRO A 151 18.87 9.32 12.06
N LEU A 152 18.56 8.84 10.85
CA LEU A 152 18.39 7.43 10.58
C LEU A 152 19.64 6.69 11.09
N PRO A 153 19.50 5.60 11.87
CA PRO A 153 20.65 4.79 12.24
C PRO A 153 21.30 4.23 10.97
N LEU A 154 22.61 4.47 10.85
CA LEU A 154 23.48 3.93 9.81
C LEU A 154 23.54 2.40 9.87
#